data_AF-A0A4R9WDN2-F1
#
_entry.id   AF-A0A4R9WDN2-F1
#
_cell.length_a   1.000
_cell.length_b   1.000
_cell.length_c   1.000
_cell.angle_alpha   90.00
_cell.angle_beta   90.00
_cell.angle_gamma   90.00
#
_symmetry.space_group_name_H-M   'P 1'
#
loop_
_entity.id
_entity.type
_entity.pdbx_description
1 polymer ?
#
loop_
_entity_poly.entity_id
_entity_poly.type
_entity_poly.pdbx_seq_one_letter_code
_entity_poly.pdbx_strand_id
1 'polypeptide(L)'
;MRLSRYFLPILKENPREAEIVSHRLMLRAGMIRQQGQGSFSWLPLGKRVLDKVCQIIREEQNRAGALEILMPTIQSADLWRESGRYNDYGKEMLRIKDRQDRDMLYGPTNEEMVTEIFRAYVKSYKDLPLNLYHIQWKFRDEVRPRFGVMRSREFLMKDAYSFDLDFEGAKAAYNRMFVSYLRTFTRMGLQAIPMRADTGPIGGDLSHEFIILAETGESQVFCDRAYLSLDVPGANTNFSDDAEIGGIVTKWTTPYAATDEMHDEAAWEKVAEGDRLSARGIEVGHIFHFGEKYSKPMNAKVAGPDGKDHYASGGSYGIGPSRLVAAIIEASHDENGIIWPEAVAPFDIGLINMKVGDGECDRVCDDLYAALTSAGKDVLYDDTDQRPGGKFATADLIGLPWQVIVGPRGVAAGEVEIKNRKSGERETLPIAEAKKRLGIAA
;
A
#
# COMPACT_ATOMS: atom_id res chain seq x y z
N MET A 1 15.55 7.19 -17.41
CA MET A 1 14.87 6.43 -18.46
C MET A 1 14.47 7.36 -19.59
N ARG A 2 14.78 7.05 -20.86
CA ARG A 2 14.27 7.80 -22.03
C ARG A 2 12.93 7.23 -22.46
N LEU A 3 11.94 8.09 -22.72
CA LEU A 3 10.58 7.68 -23.03
C LEU A 3 10.49 6.95 -24.37
N SER A 4 11.33 7.31 -25.36
CA SER A 4 11.48 6.60 -26.63
C SER A 4 11.88 5.12 -26.47
N ARG A 5 12.43 4.74 -25.31
CA ARG A 5 12.86 3.38 -24.94
C ARG A 5 12.01 2.77 -23.81
N TYR A 6 10.91 3.40 -23.46
CA TYR A 6 10.04 2.98 -22.37
C TYR A 6 8.66 2.58 -22.91
N PHE A 7 8.09 1.50 -22.38
CA PHE A 7 6.75 1.07 -22.77
C PHE A 7 5.70 1.79 -21.92
N LEU A 8 5.08 2.83 -22.49
CA LEU A 8 4.05 3.65 -21.86
C LEU A 8 2.86 3.86 -22.81
N PRO A 9 1.90 2.92 -22.88
CA PRO A 9 0.79 2.96 -23.82
C PRO A 9 -0.35 3.87 -23.31
N ILE A 10 -0.20 5.18 -23.45
CA ILE A 10 -1.20 6.17 -23.02
C ILE A 10 -2.51 6.04 -23.82
N LEU A 11 -3.65 6.10 -23.13
CA LEU A 11 -4.98 6.16 -23.76
C LEU A 11 -5.52 7.60 -23.77
N LYS A 12 -5.94 8.05 -24.95
CA LYS A 12 -6.50 9.40 -25.15
C LYS A 12 -7.90 9.54 -24.54
N GLU A 13 -8.71 8.50 -24.68
CA GLU A 13 -10.10 8.49 -24.24
C GLU A 13 -10.27 7.74 -22.91
N ASN A 14 -11.32 8.07 -22.17
CA ASN A 14 -11.69 7.34 -20.97
C ASN A 14 -12.20 5.94 -21.33
N PRO A 15 -11.62 4.86 -20.76
CA PRO A 15 -12.13 3.51 -20.95
C PRO A 15 -13.57 3.39 -20.41
N ARG A 16 -14.48 2.81 -21.19
CA ARG A 16 -15.92 2.75 -20.86
C ARG A 16 -16.20 1.80 -19.70
N GLU A 17 -15.32 0.83 -19.49
CA GLU A 17 -15.36 -0.17 -18.43
C GLU A 17 -14.91 0.36 -17.06
N ALA A 18 -14.36 1.58 -17.00
CA ALA A 18 -13.82 2.15 -15.77
C ALA A 18 -14.80 3.10 -15.07
N GLU A 19 -15.45 2.58 -14.02
CA GLU A 19 -16.46 3.30 -13.24
C GLU A 19 -15.88 4.40 -12.34
N ILE A 20 -14.69 4.17 -11.78
CA ILE A 20 -14.04 5.06 -10.79
C ILE A 20 -12.76 5.71 -11.34
N VAL A 21 -12.31 6.78 -10.68
CA VAL A 21 -11.21 7.63 -11.17
C VAL A 21 -9.89 6.88 -11.19
N SER A 22 -9.53 6.18 -10.11
CA SER A 22 -8.27 5.43 -10.05
C SER A 22 -8.17 4.37 -11.14
N HIS A 23 -9.21 3.55 -11.35
CA HIS A 23 -9.23 2.55 -12.41
C HIS A 23 -9.05 3.21 -13.79
N ARG A 24 -9.77 4.31 -14.05
CA ARG A 24 -9.70 5.06 -15.31
C ARG A 24 -8.31 5.63 -15.54
N LEU A 25 -7.71 6.28 -14.53
CA LEU A 25 -6.40 6.89 -14.64
C LEU A 25 -5.29 5.84 -14.76
N MET A 26 -5.35 4.72 -14.04
CA MET A 26 -4.37 3.63 -14.17
C MET A 26 -4.37 3.02 -15.58
N LEU A 27 -5.55 2.86 -16.21
CA LEU A 27 -5.65 2.43 -17.60
C LEU A 27 -5.12 3.51 -18.56
N ARG A 28 -5.54 4.76 -18.40
CA ARG A 28 -5.13 5.88 -19.28
C ARG A 28 -3.65 6.19 -19.22
N ALA A 29 -3.06 6.12 -18.03
CA ALA A 29 -1.63 6.32 -17.80
C ALA A 29 -0.78 5.10 -18.19
N GLY A 30 -1.37 4.04 -18.74
CA GLY A 30 -0.64 2.84 -19.16
C GLY A 30 0.03 2.12 -17.99
N MET A 31 -0.61 2.07 -16.82
CA MET A 31 -0.08 1.42 -15.62
C MET A 31 -0.51 -0.04 -15.49
N ILE A 32 -1.72 -0.37 -15.94
CA ILE A 32 -2.27 -1.72 -15.86
C ILE A 32 -2.96 -2.10 -17.16
N ARG A 33 -3.09 -3.41 -17.40
CA ARG A 33 -3.90 -3.97 -18.48
C ARG A 33 -4.65 -5.19 -17.97
N GLN A 34 -5.97 -5.22 -18.17
CA GLN A 34 -6.80 -6.35 -17.80
C GLN A 34 -6.52 -7.56 -18.73
N GLN A 35 -6.35 -8.75 -18.14
CA GLN A 35 -6.15 -10.02 -18.86
C GLN A 35 -7.33 -10.98 -18.68
N GLY A 36 -8.01 -10.88 -17.53
CA GLY A 36 -9.25 -11.58 -17.22
C GLY A 36 -10.09 -10.74 -16.27
N GLN A 37 -11.32 -11.16 -15.98
CA GLN A 37 -12.12 -10.47 -14.97
C GLN A 37 -11.37 -10.44 -13.63
N GLY A 38 -11.09 -9.25 -13.10
CA GLY A 38 -10.32 -9.09 -11.86
C GLY A 38 -8.87 -9.58 -11.91
N SER A 39 -8.23 -9.70 -13.07
CA SER A 39 -6.80 -10.03 -13.18
C SER A 39 -6.11 -9.05 -14.12
N PHE A 40 -5.02 -8.45 -13.65
CA PHE A 40 -4.35 -7.32 -14.29
C PHE A 40 -2.85 -7.57 -14.42
N SER A 41 -2.31 -7.32 -15.61
CA SER A 41 -0.88 -7.13 -15.80
C SER A 41 -0.48 -5.73 -15.34
N TRP A 42 0.58 -5.65 -14.55
CA TRP A 42 1.22 -4.39 -14.16
C TRP A 42 2.24 -3.99 -15.23
N LEU A 43 1.95 -2.90 -15.93
CA LEU A 43 2.83 -2.32 -16.95
C LEU A 43 3.97 -1.54 -16.28
N PRO A 44 5.05 -1.17 -17.00
CA PRO A 44 6.27 -0.65 -16.37
C PRO A 44 6.04 0.52 -15.42
N LEU A 45 5.20 1.51 -15.78
CA LEU A 45 4.89 2.64 -14.92
C LEU A 45 4.20 2.21 -13.62
N GLY A 46 3.16 1.37 -13.73
CA GLY A 46 2.43 0.84 -12.57
C GLY A 46 3.30 -0.06 -11.70
N LYS A 47 4.14 -0.89 -12.30
CA LYS A 47 5.06 -1.78 -11.60
C LYS A 47 6.08 -1.01 -10.76
N ARG A 48 6.62 0.11 -11.26
CA ARG A 48 7.51 0.99 -10.48
C ARG A 48 6.82 1.55 -9.23
N VAL A 49 5.56 1.99 -9.34
CA VAL A 49 4.79 2.45 -8.18
C VAL A 49 4.55 1.31 -7.19
N LEU A 50 4.12 0.14 -7.68
CA LEU A 50 3.88 -1.03 -6.85
C LEU A 50 5.15 -1.43 -6.06
N ASP A 51 6.32 -1.36 -6.69
CA ASP A 51 7.60 -1.66 -6.05
C ASP A 51 7.96 -0.66 -4.95
N LYS A 52 7.74 0.65 -5.18
CA LYS A 52 7.94 1.68 -4.14
C LYS A 52 6.99 1.49 -2.96
N VAL A 53 5.71 1.16 -3.23
CA VAL A 53 4.73 0.81 -2.18
C VAL A 53 5.19 -0.40 -1.37
N CYS A 54 5.59 -1.49 -2.03
CA CYS A 54 6.09 -2.70 -1.35
C CYS A 54 7.35 -2.41 -0.51
N GLN A 55 8.23 -1.55 -1.01
CA GLN A 55 9.45 -1.18 -0.31
C GLN A 55 9.17 -0.41 0.99
N ILE A 56 8.26 0.57 0.96
CA ILE A 56 7.85 1.30 2.17
C ILE A 56 7.24 0.33 3.20
N ILE A 57 6.35 -0.58 2.76
CA ILE A 57 5.74 -1.58 3.64
C ILE A 57 6.83 -2.45 4.29
N ARG A 58 7.77 -2.97 3.49
CA ARG A 58 8.88 -3.81 3.97
C ARG A 58 9.73 -3.09 5.01
N GLU A 59 10.07 -1.83 4.77
CA GLU A 59 10.87 -1.03 5.69
C GLU A 59 10.18 -0.82 7.04
N GLU A 60 8.88 -0.54 7.06
CA GLU A 60 8.14 -0.34 8.32
C GLU A 60 7.86 -1.66 9.05
N GLN A 61 7.59 -2.76 8.33
CA GLN A 61 7.49 -4.10 8.93
C GLN A 61 8.81 -4.51 9.58
N ASN A 62 9.94 -4.31 8.90
CA ASN A 62 11.27 -4.64 9.44
C ASN A 62 11.62 -3.74 10.65
N ARG A 63 11.28 -2.45 10.58
CA ARG A 63 11.47 -1.52 11.71
C ARG A 63 10.69 -1.95 12.95
N ALA A 64 9.50 -2.52 12.76
CA ALA A 64 8.68 -3.05 13.83
C ALA A 64 9.11 -4.46 14.32
N GLY A 65 10.22 -5.00 13.79
CA GLY A 65 10.78 -6.29 14.21
C GLY A 65 10.18 -7.52 13.52
N ALA A 66 9.35 -7.35 12.49
CA ALA A 66 8.82 -8.48 11.72
C ALA A 66 9.87 -9.02 10.74
N LEU A 67 9.85 -10.34 10.50
CA LEU A 67 10.83 -11.05 9.67
C LEU A 67 10.19 -11.49 8.35
N GLU A 68 10.80 -11.10 7.23
CA GLU A 68 10.29 -11.46 5.91
C GLU A 68 10.63 -12.91 5.56
N ILE A 69 9.61 -13.66 5.15
CA ILE A 69 9.67 -14.98 4.54
C ILE A 69 8.93 -14.95 3.19
N LEU A 70 8.90 -16.06 2.45
CA LEU A 70 8.07 -16.17 1.25
C LEU A 70 7.40 -17.54 1.20
N MET A 71 6.08 -17.54 1.36
CA MET A 71 5.27 -18.75 1.25
C MET A 71 4.77 -18.97 -0.19
N PRO A 72 4.54 -20.22 -0.62
CA PRO A 72 4.02 -20.52 -1.94
C PRO A 72 2.58 -20.03 -2.13
N THR A 73 2.22 -19.73 -3.38
CA THR A 73 0.85 -19.36 -3.76
C THR A 73 -0.10 -20.56 -3.77
N ILE A 74 0.41 -21.75 -4.09
CA ILE A 74 -0.36 -23.00 -4.08
C ILE A 74 -0.18 -23.69 -2.73
N GLN A 75 -1.29 -24.05 -2.08
CA GLN A 75 -1.32 -24.67 -0.76
C GLN A 75 -2.00 -26.04 -0.80
N SER A 76 -1.61 -26.93 0.12
CA SER A 76 -2.29 -28.21 0.31
C SER A 76 -3.67 -27.99 0.92
N ALA A 77 -4.70 -28.67 0.39
CA ALA A 77 -6.02 -28.66 1.00
C ALA A 77 -6.04 -29.33 2.38
N ASP A 78 -5.16 -30.30 2.64
CA ASP A 78 -5.10 -31.01 3.93
C ASP A 78 -4.81 -30.05 5.09
N LEU A 79 -3.95 -29.08 4.84
CA LEU A 79 -3.59 -28.04 5.80
C LEU A 79 -4.83 -27.20 6.21
N TRP A 80 -5.71 -26.90 5.25
CA TRP A 80 -6.96 -26.17 5.48
C TRP A 80 -8.05 -27.04 6.09
N ARG A 81 -7.95 -28.37 5.96
CA ARG A 81 -8.82 -29.31 6.65
C ARG A 81 -8.45 -29.41 8.13
N GLU A 82 -7.16 -29.30 8.48
CA GLU A 82 -6.72 -29.25 9.88
C GLU A 82 -7.34 -28.08 10.64
N SER A 83 -7.40 -26.88 10.05
CA SER A 83 -8.04 -25.70 10.66
C SER A 83 -9.57 -25.69 10.58
N GLY A 84 -10.16 -26.62 9.82
CA GLY A 84 -11.59 -26.64 9.49
C GLY A 84 -12.02 -25.67 8.39
N ARG A 85 -11.16 -24.75 7.94
CA ARG A 85 -11.54 -23.66 7.02
C ARG A 85 -11.72 -24.08 5.56
N TYR A 86 -11.29 -25.28 5.16
CA TYR A 86 -11.38 -25.72 3.77
C TYR A 86 -12.79 -25.59 3.18
N ASN A 87 -13.83 -25.97 3.94
CA ASN A 87 -15.22 -25.85 3.50
C ASN A 87 -15.87 -24.52 3.90
N ASP A 88 -15.50 -23.97 5.06
CA ASP A 88 -16.09 -22.75 5.61
C ASP A 88 -15.74 -21.50 4.79
N TYR A 89 -14.62 -21.49 4.06
CA TYR A 89 -14.23 -20.35 3.21
C TYR A 89 -15.21 -20.12 2.03
N GLY A 90 -15.96 -21.15 1.63
CA GLY A 90 -16.97 -21.03 0.57
C GLY A 90 -16.38 -20.87 -0.83
N LYS A 91 -17.15 -20.21 -1.71
CA LYS A 91 -16.88 -20.15 -3.16
C LYS A 91 -15.76 -19.21 -3.57
N GLU A 92 -15.32 -18.33 -2.68
CA GLU A 92 -14.20 -17.43 -2.96
C GLU A 92 -12.84 -18.15 -2.97
N MET A 93 -12.78 -19.38 -2.45
CA MET A 93 -11.58 -20.20 -2.49
C MET A 93 -11.40 -20.86 -3.86
N LEU A 94 -10.34 -20.50 -4.58
CA LEU A 94 -9.98 -21.16 -5.83
C LEU A 94 -9.31 -22.51 -5.54
N ARG A 95 -10.10 -23.59 -5.64
CA ARG A 95 -9.63 -24.98 -5.48
C ARG A 95 -9.06 -25.52 -6.79
N ILE A 96 -7.96 -26.26 -6.69
CA ILE A 96 -7.18 -26.79 -7.80
C ILE A 96 -6.93 -28.27 -7.56
N LYS A 97 -6.92 -29.09 -8.62
CA LYS A 97 -6.39 -30.46 -8.58
C LYS A 97 -5.15 -30.55 -9.45
N ASP A 98 -4.10 -31.21 -8.95
CA ASP A 98 -2.94 -31.52 -9.79
C ASP A 98 -3.21 -32.74 -10.70
N ARG A 99 -2.21 -33.11 -11.49
CA ARG A 99 -2.26 -34.27 -12.40
C ARG A 99 -2.34 -35.64 -11.71
N GLN A 100 -2.23 -35.67 -10.38
CA GLN A 100 -2.35 -36.86 -9.53
C GLN A 100 -3.61 -36.77 -8.65
N ASP A 101 -4.56 -35.89 -9.01
CA ASP A 101 -5.82 -35.64 -8.31
C ASP A 101 -5.69 -35.15 -6.87
N ARG A 102 -4.51 -34.62 -6.48
CA ARG A 102 -4.29 -34.05 -5.14
C ARG A 102 -5.04 -32.74 -5.01
N ASP A 103 -5.76 -32.58 -3.90
CA ASP A 103 -6.49 -31.35 -3.60
C ASP A 103 -5.52 -30.24 -3.15
N MET A 104 -5.56 -29.14 -3.88
CA MET A 104 -4.79 -27.93 -3.62
C MET A 104 -5.71 -26.71 -3.74
N LEU A 105 -5.17 -25.55 -3.42
CA LEU A 105 -5.84 -24.27 -3.63
C LEU A 105 -4.82 -23.16 -3.89
N TYR A 106 -5.26 -22.12 -4.59
CA TYR A 106 -4.52 -20.86 -4.61
C TYR A 106 -4.86 -20.11 -3.31
N GLY A 107 -3.84 -19.83 -2.50
CA GLY A 107 -3.99 -19.22 -1.18
C GLY A 107 -4.69 -17.86 -1.21
N PRO A 108 -5.87 -17.71 -0.55
CA PRO A 108 -6.47 -16.39 -0.36
C PRO A 108 -5.89 -15.65 0.86
N THR A 109 -5.18 -16.39 1.74
CA THR A 109 -4.43 -15.97 2.94
C THR A 109 -3.54 -17.15 3.39
N ASN A 110 -2.80 -17.04 4.48
CA ASN A 110 -1.73 -17.96 4.89
C ASN A 110 -1.73 -18.35 6.39
N GLU A 111 -2.81 -18.17 7.17
CA GLU A 111 -2.79 -18.47 8.61
C GLU A 111 -2.40 -19.92 8.93
N GLU A 112 -2.90 -20.90 8.16
CA GLU A 112 -2.55 -22.30 8.38
C GLU A 112 -1.10 -22.59 7.98
N MET A 113 -0.62 -22.02 6.88
CA MET A 113 0.73 -22.28 6.37
C MET A 113 1.81 -21.73 7.29
N VAL A 114 1.62 -20.52 7.78
CA VAL A 114 2.56 -19.93 8.75
C VAL A 114 2.48 -20.64 10.10
N THR A 115 1.30 -21.14 10.51
CA THR A 115 1.16 -21.96 11.72
C THR A 115 1.88 -23.31 11.58
N GLU A 116 1.87 -23.92 10.39
CA GLU A 116 2.62 -25.14 10.10
C GLU A 116 4.13 -24.91 10.20
N ILE A 117 4.64 -23.84 9.60
CA ILE A 117 6.04 -23.44 9.71
C ILE A 117 6.41 -23.18 11.18
N PHE A 118 5.58 -22.43 11.89
CA PHE A 118 5.77 -22.11 13.30
C PHE A 118 5.86 -23.39 14.14
N ARG A 119 4.86 -24.28 14.05
CA ARG A 119 4.82 -25.51 14.87
C ARG A 119 5.96 -26.47 14.53
N ALA A 120 6.55 -26.39 13.34
CA ALA A 120 7.69 -27.23 12.97
C ALA A 120 8.96 -26.88 13.76
N TYR A 121 9.23 -25.59 13.96
CA TYR A 121 10.53 -25.11 14.46
C TYR A 121 10.49 -24.45 15.83
N VAL A 122 9.38 -23.81 16.21
CA VAL A 122 9.27 -23.08 17.47
C VAL A 122 8.73 -23.98 18.56
N LYS A 123 9.52 -24.19 19.62
CA LYS A 123 9.19 -25.14 20.70
C LYS A 123 9.25 -24.55 22.10
N SER A 124 9.87 -23.38 22.28
CA SER A 124 10.04 -22.76 23.59
C SER A 124 9.51 -21.33 23.60
N TYR A 125 8.99 -20.88 24.74
CA TYR A 125 8.65 -19.48 24.98
C TYR A 125 9.83 -18.52 24.74
N LYS A 126 11.07 -19.00 24.79
CA LYS A 126 12.29 -18.21 24.52
C LYS A 126 12.44 -17.78 23.06
N ASP A 127 11.75 -18.45 22.15
CA ASP A 127 11.71 -18.10 20.73
C ASP A 127 10.61 -17.07 20.42
N LEU A 128 9.85 -16.64 21.45
CA LEU A 128 8.77 -15.66 21.35
C LEU A 128 9.20 -14.32 21.99
N PRO A 129 8.65 -13.17 21.56
CA PRO A 129 7.65 -13.02 20.49
C PRO A 129 8.25 -13.23 19.10
N LEU A 130 7.45 -13.75 18.17
CA LEU A 130 7.85 -13.95 16.77
C LEU A 130 6.82 -13.32 15.83
N ASN A 131 7.26 -12.57 14.83
CA ASN A 131 6.38 -12.03 13.80
C ASN A 131 6.98 -12.31 12.42
N LEU A 132 6.30 -13.12 11.61
CA LEU A 132 6.70 -13.49 10.26
C LEU A 132 5.77 -12.83 9.25
N TYR A 133 6.31 -12.33 8.14
CA TYR A 133 5.48 -11.76 7.07
C TYR A 133 6.00 -12.10 5.69
N HIS A 134 5.14 -11.95 4.68
CA HIS A 134 5.57 -11.96 3.28
C HIS A 134 4.80 -10.93 2.47
N ILE A 135 5.31 -10.59 1.28
CA ILE A 135 4.57 -9.82 0.27
C ILE A 135 4.37 -10.75 -0.92
N GLN A 136 3.16 -11.32 -1.06
CA GLN A 136 2.89 -12.41 -2.00
C GLN A 136 1.50 -12.29 -2.61
N TRP A 137 1.39 -12.74 -3.87
CA TRP A 137 0.13 -12.79 -4.60
C TRP A 137 -0.88 -13.71 -3.91
N LYS A 138 -2.13 -13.27 -3.89
CA LYS A 138 -3.29 -13.97 -3.35
C LYS A 138 -4.35 -14.09 -4.43
N PHE A 139 -5.23 -15.07 -4.26
CA PHE A 139 -6.39 -15.21 -5.12
C PHE A 139 -7.66 -15.38 -4.29
N ARG A 140 -8.67 -14.54 -4.56
CA ARG A 140 -10.06 -14.71 -4.08
C ARG A 140 -10.97 -14.66 -5.30
N ASP A 141 -11.79 -15.69 -5.52
CA ASP A 141 -12.71 -15.75 -6.67
C ASP A 141 -13.94 -14.86 -6.43
N GLU A 142 -13.69 -13.55 -6.32
CA GLU A 142 -14.68 -12.51 -6.13
C GLU A 142 -15.78 -12.62 -7.19
N VAL A 143 -17.03 -12.70 -6.74
CA VAL A 143 -18.20 -12.96 -7.58
C VAL A 143 -18.41 -11.83 -8.59
N ARG A 144 -18.09 -10.59 -8.19
CA ARG A 144 -18.20 -9.40 -9.06
C ARG A 144 -16.95 -8.52 -8.93
N PRO A 145 -15.85 -8.88 -9.61
CA PRO A 145 -14.64 -8.06 -9.60
C PRO A 145 -14.94 -6.72 -10.25
N ARG A 146 -14.61 -5.62 -9.56
CA ARG A 146 -14.94 -4.25 -9.96
C ARG A 146 -13.84 -3.29 -9.52
N PHE A 147 -13.92 -2.05 -9.97
CA PHE A 147 -13.03 -0.98 -9.47
C PHE A 147 -11.53 -1.25 -9.72
N GLY A 148 -11.21 -1.93 -10.82
CA GLY A 148 -9.82 -2.19 -11.21
C GLY A 148 -9.09 -3.07 -10.18
N VAL A 149 -7.95 -2.58 -9.69
CA VAL A 149 -7.11 -3.30 -8.72
C VAL A 149 -7.66 -3.24 -7.29
N MET A 150 -8.67 -2.41 -6.98
CA MET A 150 -9.20 -2.30 -5.63
C MET A 150 -10.00 -3.53 -5.19
N ARG A 151 -10.78 -4.10 -6.12
CA ARG A 151 -11.59 -5.31 -5.91
C ARG A 151 -11.41 -6.29 -7.06
N SER A 152 -10.19 -6.83 -7.12
CA SER A 152 -9.73 -7.82 -8.10
C SER A 152 -9.76 -9.23 -7.51
N ARG A 153 -9.57 -10.25 -8.36
CA ARG A 153 -9.46 -11.65 -7.93
C ARG A 153 -8.04 -12.01 -7.56
N GLU A 154 -7.08 -11.59 -8.37
CA GLU A 154 -5.65 -11.75 -8.11
C GLU A 154 -5.07 -10.42 -7.66
N PHE A 155 -4.51 -10.38 -6.45
CA PHE A 155 -4.03 -9.16 -5.81
C PHE A 155 -2.78 -9.43 -4.97
N LEU A 156 -1.98 -8.38 -4.77
CA LEU A 156 -0.78 -8.46 -3.94
C LEU A 156 -1.13 -8.08 -2.51
N MET A 157 -0.71 -8.90 -1.55
CA MET A 157 -0.94 -8.67 -0.13
C MET A 157 0.39 -8.77 0.62
N LYS A 158 0.60 -7.84 1.55
CA LYS A 158 1.50 -8.05 2.68
C LYS A 158 0.67 -8.58 3.83
N ASP A 159 0.89 -9.81 4.21
CA ASP A 159 0.27 -10.48 5.34
C ASP A 159 1.37 -10.90 6.32
N ALA A 160 1.23 -10.43 7.56
CA ALA A 160 2.11 -10.70 8.68
C ALA A 160 1.37 -11.46 9.78
N TYR A 161 2.09 -12.24 10.57
CA TYR A 161 1.55 -13.18 11.54
C TYR A 161 2.42 -13.18 12.79
N SER A 162 1.87 -12.76 13.93
CA SER A 162 2.55 -12.87 15.22
C SER A 162 2.18 -14.16 15.94
N PHE A 163 3.14 -14.65 16.72
CA PHE A 163 2.98 -15.74 17.66
C PHE A 163 3.59 -15.31 18.99
N ASP A 164 2.80 -15.46 20.04
CA ASP A 164 3.09 -15.01 21.38
C ASP A 164 2.63 -16.06 22.39
N LEU A 165 3.21 -16.03 23.60
CA LEU A 165 2.92 -17.04 24.62
C LEU A 165 1.48 -16.91 25.15
N ASP A 166 0.99 -15.67 25.25
CA ASP A 166 -0.29 -15.34 25.87
C ASP A 166 -0.94 -14.11 25.20
N PHE A 167 -2.03 -13.64 25.79
CA PHE A 167 -2.78 -12.48 25.31
C PHE A 167 -1.99 -11.18 25.42
N GLU A 168 -1.23 -10.96 26.49
CA GLU A 168 -0.51 -9.69 26.69
C GLU A 168 0.64 -9.56 25.68
N GLY A 169 1.36 -10.65 25.40
CA GLY A 169 2.35 -10.69 24.32
C GLY A 169 1.72 -10.39 22.95
N ALA A 170 0.58 -11.04 22.65
CA ALA A 170 -0.13 -10.82 21.38
C ALA A 170 -0.66 -9.39 21.24
N LYS A 171 -1.11 -8.77 22.35
CA LYS A 171 -1.51 -7.36 22.39
C LYS A 171 -0.32 -6.42 22.14
N ALA A 172 0.85 -6.72 22.68
CA ALA A 172 2.06 -5.97 22.38
C ALA A 172 2.44 -6.08 20.89
N ALA A 173 2.37 -7.28 20.31
CA ALA A 173 2.60 -7.50 18.88
C ALA A 173 1.57 -6.75 18.00
N TYR A 174 0.30 -6.78 18.40
CA TYR A 174 -0.77 -6.02 17.76
C TYR A 174 -0.46 -4.50 17.76
N ASN A 175 -0.05 -3.96 18.90
CA ASN A 175 0.26 -2.54 19.03
C ASN A 175 1.46 -2.14 18.15
N ARG A 176 2.51 -2.99 18.07
CA ARG A 176 3.64 -2.76 17.14
C ARG A 176 3.18 -2.68 15.69
N MET A 177 2.25 -3.54 15.27
CA MET A 177 1.69 -3.50 13.92
C MET A 177 0.78 -2.31 13.68
N PHE A 178 -0.02 -1.91 14.68
CA PHE A 178 -0.83 -0.68 14.63
C PHE A 178 0.05 0.54 14.31
N VAL A 179 1.13 0.73 15.07
CA VAL A 179 2.06 1.86 14.89
C VAL A 179 2.81 1.76 13.56
N SER A 180 3.24 0.56 13.16
CA SER A 180 3.84 0.32 11.84
C SER A 180 2.91 0.75 10.70
N TYR A 181 1.61 0.48 10.81
CA TYR A 181 0.62 0.81 9.79
C TYR A 181 0.39 2.32 9.68
N LEU A 182 0.23 3.02 10.81
CA LEU A 182 0.16 4.49 10.82
C LEU A 182 1.32 5.10 10.03
N ARG A 183 2.54 4.66 10.34
CA ARG A 183 3.76 5.12 9.67
C ARG A 183 3.78 4.75 8.19
N THR A 184 3.38 3.54 7.85
CA THR A 184 3.36 3.03 6.46
C THR A 184 2.49 3.91 5.58
N PHE A 185 1.24 4.19 5.98
CA PHE A 185 0.32 4.99 5.18
C PHE A 185 0.75 6.45 5.10
N THR A 186 1.22 7.04 6.20
CA THR A 186 1.72 8.43 6.20
C THR A 186 2.93 8.62 5.29
N ARG A 187 3.86 7.65 5.25
CA ARG A 187 4.99 7.68 4.31
C ARG A 187 4.56 7.63 2.84
N MET A 188 3.37 7.10 2.55
CA MET A 188 2.78 7.11 1.21
C MET A 188 1.94 8.36 0.94
N GLY A 189 1.94 9.36 1.83
CA GLY A 189 1.14 10.57 1.70
C GLY A 189 -0.36 10.35 1.97
N LEU A 190 -0.71 9.26 2.65
CA LEU A 190 -2.08 8.90 2.99
C LEU A 190 -2.36 9.14 4.48
N GLN A 191 -3.57 9.61 4.76
CA GLN A 191 -4.10 9.68 6.12
C GLN A 191 -5.11 8.56 6.31
N ALA A 192 -4.62 7.40 6.77
CA ALA A 192 -5.47 6.26 7.09
C ALA A 192 -5.86 6.31 8.56
N ILE A 193 -7.17 6.29 8.82
CA ILE A 193 -7.74 6.35 10.17
C ILE A 193 -7.95 4.91 10.66
N PRO A 194 -7.40 4.53 11.82
CA PRO A 194 -7.69 3.24 12.43
C PRO A 194 -9.11 3.27 13.01
N MET A 195 -9.98 2.39 12.54
CA MET A 195 -11.37 2.28 12.97
C MET A 195 -11.62 0.93 13.59
N ARG A 196 -12.39 0.91 14.68
CA ARG A 196 -12.85 -0.36 15.27
C ARG A 196 -13.65 -1.13 14.22
N ALA A 197 -13.30 -2.39 14.05
CA ALA A 197 -13.91 -3.31 13.10
C ALA A 197 -14.38 -4.58 13.82
N ASP A 198 -15.24 -5.36 13.15
CA ASP A 198 -15.71 -6.62 13.72
C ASP A 198 -14.52 -7.56 14.00
N THR A 199 -14.56 -8.24 15.15
CA THR A 199 -13.60 -9.30 15.51
C THR A 199 -14.05 -10.67 14.98
N GLY A 200 -15.26 -10.73 14.40
CA GLY A 200 -15.88 -11.97 13.97
C GLY A 200 -16.09 -12.93 15.15
N PRO A 201 -16.02 -14.26 14.93
CA PRO A 201 -16.33 -15.26 15.96
C PRO A 201 -15.38 -15.30 17.17
N ILE A 202 -14.29 -14.52 17.13
CA ILE A 202 -13.21 -14.55 18.13
C ILE A 202 -13.57 -13.67 19.34
N GLY A 203 -14.33 -12.59 19.12
CA GLY A 203 -14.67 -11.59 20.14
C GLY A 203 -13.48 -10.72 20.55
N GLY A 204 -13.75 -9.69 21.37
CA GLY A 204 -12.75 -8.75 21.89
C GLY A 204 -12.67 -7.42 21.14
N ASP A 205 -11.64 -6.63 21.44
CA ASP A 205 -11.49 -5.24 20.96
C ASP A 205 -10.26 -5.05 20.03
N LEU A 206 -9.53 -6.12 19.72
CA LEU A 206 -8.30 -6.09 18.94
C LEU A 206 -8.54 -6.38 17.45
N SER A 207 -9.40 -5.58 16.81
CA SER A 207 -9.62 -5.56 15.36
C SER A 207 -9.77 -4.11 14.89
N HIS A 208 -8.87 -3.68 14.00
CA HIS A 208 -8.91 -2.32 13.45
C HIS A 208 -8.67 -2.35 11.94
N GLU A 209 -9.60 -1.74 11.21
CA GLU A 209 -9.44 -1.42 9.79
C GLU A 209 -8.81 -0.03 9.64
N PHE A 210 -7.82 0.07 8.77
CA PHE A 210 -7.20 1.34 8.40
C PHE A 210 -7.86 1.85 7.14
N ILE A 211 -8.61 2.95 7.28
CA ILE A 211 -9.49 3.45 6.24
C ILE A 211 -9.05 4.83 5.78
N ILE A 212 -8.94 5.01 4.47
CA ILE A 212 -8.73 6.32 3.83
C ILE A 212 -10.10 6.88 3.47
N LEU A 213 -10.39 8.11 3.90
CA LEU A 213 -11.64 8.78 3.56
C LEU A 213 -11.67 9.10 2.06
N ALA A 214 -12.68 8.58 1.37
CA ALA A 214 -12.89 8.76 -0.06
C ALA A 214 -14.36 8.56 -0.42
N GLU A 215 -14.94 9.44 -1.24
CA GLU A 215 -16.36 9.35 -1.65
C GLU A 215 -16.68 8.02 -2.37
N THR A 216 -15.71 7.45 -3.08
CA THR A 216 -15.81 6.18 -3.80
C THR A 216 -15.62 4.95 -2.90
N GLY A 217 -15.35 5.14 -1.61
CA GLY A 217 -15.12 4.07 -0.65
C GLY A 217 -16.29 3.10 -0.51
N GLU A 218 -16.02 1.82 -0.25
CA GLU A 218 -17.08 0.81 -0.09
C GLU A 218 -17.73 0.86 1.31
N SER A 219 -16.98 1.29 2.33
CA SER A 219 -17.42 1.28 3.74
C SER A 219 -17.92 2.65 4.17
N GLN A 220 -19.08 2.69 4.85
CA GLN A 220 -19.52 3.87 5.59
C GLN A 220 -18.79 3.93 6.94
N VAL A 221 -18.37 5.13 7.33
CA VAL A 221 -17.52 5.34 8.51
C VAL A 221 -17.95 6.56 9.32
N PHE A 222 -17.69 6.48 10.62
CA PHE A 222 -17.98 7.52 11.59
C PHE A 222 -16.72 7.79 12.41
N CYS A 223 -16.21 9.02 12.40
CA CYS A 223 -15.03 9.37 13.16
C CYS A 223 -15.06 10.81 13.70
N ASP A 224 -14.33 11.01 14.79
CA ASP A 224 -14.04 12.33 15.36
C ASP A 224 -13.00 13.06 14.49
N ARG A 225 -13.25 14.33 14.15
CA ARG A 225 -12.31 15.17 13.38
C ARG A 225 -10.95 15.34 14.07
N ALA A 226 -10.83 15.07 15.37
CA ALA A 226 -9.56 15.03 16.08
C ALA A 226 -8.54 14.07 15.44
N TYR A 227 -8.99 12.99 14.76
CA TYR A 227 -8.10 12.12 13.99
C TYR A 227 -7.30 12.84 12.91
N LEU A 228 -7.86 13.93 12.38
CA LEU A 228 -7.23 14.68 11.30
C LEU A 228 -5.99 15.46 11.74
N SER A 229 -5.83 15.68 13.06
CA SER A 229 -4.73 16.43 13.67
C SER A 229 -3.80 15.59 14.53
N LEU A 230 -3.99 14.27 14.62
CA LEU A 230 -3.11 13.40 15.41
C LEU A 230 -1.73 13.24 14.75
N ASP A 231 -0.69 13.47 15.54
CA ASP A 231 0.69 13.27 15.11
C ASP A 231 1.00 11.78 14.93
N VAL A 232 1.48 11.45 13.74
CA VAL A 232 1.95 10.11 13.39
C VAL A 232 3.36 9.92 13.97
N PRO A 233 3.66 8.76 14.60
CA PRO A 233 4.98 8.52 15.19
C PRO A 233 6.13 8.66 14.19
N GLY A 234 7.18 9.38 14.59
CA GLY A 234 8.35 9.68 13.75
C GLY A 234 9.29 8.49 13.51
N ALA A 235 10.30 8.65 12.66
CA ALA A 235 11.21 7.57 12.27
C ALA A 235 12.03 6.94 13.42
N ASN A 236 12.12 7.66 14.55
CA ASN A 236 12.86 7.26 15.75
C ASN A 236 12.00 6.53 16.79
N THR A 237 10.76 6.17 16.48
CA THR A 237 9.89 5.39 17.38
C THR A 237 10.57 4.11 17.85
N ASN A 238 10.60 3.89 19.17
CA ASN A 238 11.25 2.72 19.76
C ASN A 238 10.30 1.52 19.80
N PHE A 239 10.36 0.66 18.78
CA PHE A 239 9.53 -0.54 18.71
C PHE A 239 9.88 -1.64 19.73
N SER A 240 10.96 -1.47 20.52
CA SER A 240 11.27 -2.39 21.62
C SER A 240 10.67 -1.96 22.97
N ASP A 241 10.05 -0.78 23.05
CA ASP A 241 9.38 -0.30 24.26
C ASP A 241 7.86 -0.46 24.12
N ASP A 242 7.34 -1.60 24.59
CA ASP A 242 5.91 -1.92 24.49
C ASP A 242 5.01 -0.93 25.25
N ALA A 243 5.54 -0.24 26.27
CA ALA A 243 4.79 0.79 27.00
C ALA A 243 4.66 2.07 26.18
N GLU A 244 5.74 2.51 25.50
CA GLU A 244 5.70 3.63 24.55
C GLU A 244 4.70 3.34 23.42
N ILE A 245 4.82 2.18 22.79
CA ILE A 245 3.95 1.75 21.69
C ILE A 245 2.49 1.67 22.17
N GLY A 246 2.22 1.08 23.34
CA GLY A 246 0.88 1.00 23.93
C GLY A 246 0.27 2.38 24.22
N GLY A 247 1.08 3.35 24.65
CA GLY A 247 0.65 4.74 24.85
C GLY A 247 0.25 5.43 23.55
N ILE A 248 0.99 5.18 22.46
CA ILE A 248 0.64 5.68 21.12
C ILE A 248 -0.70 5.10 20.67
N VAL A 249 -0.89 3.78 20.77
CA VAL A 249 -2.15 3.14 20.38
C VAL A 249 -3.31 3.71 21.19
N THR A 250 -3.16 3.87 22.50
CA THR A 250 -4.18 4.47 23.36
C THR A 250 -4.57 5.88 22.89
N LYS A 251 -3.59 6.73 22.56
CA LYS A 251 -3.85 8.07 21.98
C LYS A 251 -4.64 7.97 20.68
N TRP A 252 -4.29 7.03 19.81
CA TRP A 252 -4.93 6.83 18.51
C TRP A 252 -6.27 6.09 18.58
N THR A 253 -6.65 5.47 19.69
CA THR A 253 -7.96 4.82 19.86
C THR A 253 -8.87 5.59 20.83
N THR A 254 -8.41 6.70 21.40
CA THR A 254 -9.20 7.54 22.32
C THR A 254 -10.32 8.29 21.61
N PRO A 255 -10.10 8.98 20.47
CA PRO A 255 -11.19 9.61 19.74
C PRO A 255 -12.08 8.54 19.09
N TYR A 256 -13.37 8.82 18.96
CA TYR A 256 -14.30 7.85 18.39
C TYR A 256 -14.00 7.59 16.92
N ALA A 257 -13.79 6.34 16.53
CA ALA A 257 -13.80 5.89 15.14
C ALA A 257 -14.34 4.47 15.03
N ALA A 258 -15.28 4.26 14.12
CA ALA A 258 -15.90 2.97 13.87
C ALA A 258 -16.37 2.85 12.42
N THR A 259 -16.32 1.62 11.90
CA THR A 259 -17.07 1.23 10.70
C THR A 259 -18.57 1.18 11.03
N ASP A 260 -19.42 1.18 9.99
CA ASP A 260 -20.88 1.05 10.13
C ASP A 260 -21.29 -0.15 10.99
N GLU A 261 -20.60 -1.29 10.82
CA GLU A 261 -20.86 -2.53 11.57
C GLU A 261 -20.62 -2.41 13.07
N MET A 262 -19.69 -1.54 13.47
CA MET A 262 -19.30 -1.30 14.87
C MET A 262 -19.79 0.06 15.38
N HIS A 263 -20.72 0.70 14.66
CA HIS A 263 -21.24 2.01 15.04
C HIS A 263 -22.12 1.91 16.29
N ASP A 264 -21.64 2.51 17.38
CA ASP A 264 -22.39 2.73 18.61
C ASP A 264 -22.91 4.19 18.65
N GLU A 265 -24.23 4.36 18.50
CA GLU A 265 -24.91 5.66 18.53
C GLU A 265 -24.71 6.40 19.85
N ALA A 266 -24.76 5.71 21.00
CA ALA A 266 -24.65 6.34 22.31
C ALA A 266 -23.23 6.83 22.60
N ALA A 267 -22.22 6.12 22.10
CA ALA A 267 -20.84 6.59 22.14
C ALA A 267 -20.60 7.72 21.13
N TRP A 268 -21.24 7.67 19.96
CA TRP A 268 -21.16 8.71 18.93
C TRP A 268 -21.79 10.04 19.38
N GLU A 269 -22.90 9.99 20.10
CA GLU A 269 -23.58 11.18 20.64
C GLU A 269 -22.73 11.98 21.63
N LYS A 270 -21.67 11.37 22.19
CA LYS A 270 -20.72 12.04 23.08
C LYS A 270 -19.69 12.89 22.32
N VAL A 271 -19.50 12.65 21.03
CA VAL A 271 -18.65 13.49 20.17
C VAL A 271 -19.38 14.81 19.93
N ALA A 272 -18.68 15.94 20.03
CA ALA A 272 -19.27 17.26 19.78
C ALA A 272 -19.79 17.35 18.33
N GLU A 273 -20.96 17.97 18.12
CA GLU A 273 -21.63 17.98 16.81
C GLU A 273 -20.75 18.52 15.68
N GLY A 274 -19.95 19.56 15.95
CA GLY A 274 -19.00 20.13 14.97
C GLY A 274 -17.79 19.25 14.65
N ASP A 275 -17.51 18.25 15.49
CA ASP A 275 -16.37 17.32 15.36
C ASP A 275 -16.80 15.96 14.81
N ARG A 276 -18.09 15.74 14.58
CA ARG A 276 -18.62 14.51 13.96
C ARG A 276 -18.35 14.51 12.46
N LEU A 277 -17.59 13.53 11.98
CA LEU A 277 -17.38 13.26 10.56
C LEU A 277 -17.98 11.91 10.16
N SER A 278 -18.98 11.96 9.28
CA SER A 278 -19.53 10.78 8.59
C SER A 278 -19.10 10.83 7.13
N ALA A 279 -18.52 9.73 6.64
CA ALA A 279 -17.95 9.66 5.29
C ALA A 279 -18.01 8.23 4.74
N ARG A 280 -17.53 8.07 3.51
CA ARG A 280 -17.17 6.77 2.95
C ARG A 280 -15.66 6.61 2.96
N GLY A 281 -15.17 5.38 2.94
CA GLY A 281 -13.74 5.12 2.92
C GLY A 281 -13.31 3.80 2.29
N ILE A 282 -12.02 3.74 1.95
CA ILE A 282 -11.36 2.59 1.34
C ILE A 282 -10.50 1.92 2.42
N GLU A 283 -10.82 0.68 2.74
CA GLU A 283 -10.02 -0.17 3.62
C GLU A 283 -8.72 -0.58 2.93
N VAL A 284 -7.58 -0.12 3.47
CA VAL A 284 -6.24 -0.36 2.92
C VAL A 284 -5.37 -1.28 3.75
N GLY A 285 -5.81 -1.58 4.98
CA GLY A 285 -5.21 -2.60 5.81
C GLY A 285 -6.13 -2.98 6.96
N HIS A 286 -5.91 -4.19 7.48
CA HIS A 286 -6.66 -4.73 8.61
C HIS A 286 -5.69 -5.45 9.53
N ILE A 287 -5.82 -5.19 10.83
CA ILE A 287 -5.10 -5.89 11.89
C ILE A 287 -6.11 -6.55 12.81
N PHE A 288 -5.89 -7.82 13.15
CA PHE A 288 -6.73 -8.52 14.12
C PHE A 288 -5.97 -9.55 14.94
N HIS A 289 -6.35 -9.69 16.20
CA HIS A 289 -5.93 -10.79 17.07
C HIS A 289 -6.86 -11.99 16.88
N PHE A 290 -6.31 -13.19 16.78
CA PHE A 290 -7.10 -14.41 16.63
C PHE A 290 -6.89 -15.45 17.74
N GLY A 291 -6.07 -15.13 18.75
CA GLY A 291 -5.78 -16.00 19.86
C GLY A 291 -5.29 -17.37 19.40
N GLU A 292 -5.93 -18.42 19.89
CA GLU A 292 -5.53 -19.80 19.63
C GLU A 292 -6.30 -20.46 18.47
N LYS A 293 -6.98 -19.66 17.63
CA LYS A 293 -7.86 -20.15 16.55
C LYS A 293 -7.20 -21.17 15.62
N TYR A 294 -5.91 -20.99 15.32
CA TYR A 294 -5.14 -21.90 14.46
C TYR A 294 -4.24 -22.83 15.29
N SER A 295 -3.67 -22.34 16.38
CA SER A 295 -2.73 -23.13 17.18
C SER A 295 -3.37 -24.32 17.86
N LYS A 296 -4.62 -24.22 18.34
CA LYS A 296 -5.37 -25.35 18.92
C LYS A 296 -5.64 -26.47 17.91
N PRO A 297 -6.36 -26.23 16.79
CA PRO A 297 -6.68 -27.31 15.85
C PRO A 297 -5.45 -27.89 15.16
N MET A 298 -4.39 -27.10 14.98
CA MET A 298 -3.14 -27.54 14.35
C MET A 298 -2.07 -27.98 15.35
N ASN A 299 -2.39 -28.10 16.64
CA ASN A 299 -1.48 -28.52 17.70
C ASN A 299 -0.14 -27.77 17.74
N ALA A 300 -0.18 -26.44 17.53
CA ALA A 300 0.99 -25.57 17.61
C ALA A 300 1.23 -25.11 19.05
N LYS A 301 2.06 -25.87 19.77
CA LYS A 301 2.39 -25.65 21.19
C LYS A 301 3.82 -25.19 21.39
N VAL A 302 4.03 -24.43 22.47
CA VAL A 302 5.34 -24.05 22.99
C VAL A 302 5.45 -24.39 24.48
N ALA A 303 6.62 -24.82 24.92
CA ALA A 303 6.91 -24.99 26.34
C ALA A 303 7.03 -23.60 27.00
N GLY A 304 6.18 -23.33 27.99
CA GLY A 304 6.14 -22.09 28.77
C GLY A 304 7.20 -22.05 29.88
N PRO A 305 7.37 -20.88 30.54
CA PRO A 305 8.29 -20.71 31.67
C PRO A 305 7.87 -21.52 32.91
N ASP A 306 6.61 -21.97 32.96
CA ASP A 306 6.06 -22.86 33.99
C ASP A 306 6.32 -24.35 33.70
N GLY A 307 7.01 -24.67 32.60
CA GLY A 307 7.31 -26.03 32.18
C GLY A 307 6.12 -26.78 31.55
N LYS A 308 5.00 -26.09 31.26
CA LYS A 308 3.83 -26.67 30.60
C LYS A 308 3.77 -26.27 29.14
N ASP A 309 3.06 -27.05 28.34
CA ASP A 309 2.77 -26.69 26.95
C ASP A 309 1.59 -25.72 26.87
N HIS A 310 1.77 -24.62 26.14
CA HIS A 310 0.75 -23.62 25.84
C HIS A 310 0.53 -23.55 24.33
N TYR A 311 -0.71 -23.37 23.89
CA TYR A 311 -0.98 -23.07 22.49
C TYR A 311 -0.59 -21.62 22.22
N ALA A 312 0.10 -21.36 21.11
CA ALA A 312 0.51 -20.00 20.78
C ALA A 312 -0.72 -19.10 20.54
N SER A 313 -0.71 -17.91 21.12
CA SER A 313 -1.66 -16.84 20.84
C SER A 313 -1.15 -16.04 19.65
N GLY A 314 -1.98 -15.83 18.62
CA GLY A 314 -1.53 -15.16 17.40
C GLY A 314 -2.41 -14.02 16.93
N GLY A 315 -1.84 -13.22 16.03
CA GLY A 315 -2.53 -12.14 15.31
C GLY A 315 -2.09 -12.11 13.85
N SER A 316 -2.92 -11.49 13.00
CA SER A 316 -2.63 -11.31 11.58
C SER A 316 -2.87 -9.89 11.11
N TYR A 317 -2.02 -9.46 10.18
CA TYR A 317 -1.90 -8.06 9.80
C TYR A 317 -1.74 -7.96 8.27
N GLY A 318 -2.82 -7.60 7.59
CA GLY A 318 -2.89 -7.44 6.14
C GLY A 318 -2.75 -5.98 5.68
N ILE A 319 -1.96 -5.73 4.63
CA ILE A 319 -1.97 -4.52 3.80
C ILE A 319 -2.11 -4.98 2.35
N GLY A 320 -2.91 -4.29 1.54
CA GLY A 320 -3.02 -4.59 0.11
C GLY A 320 -2.19 -3.65 -0.77
N PRO A 321 -0.89 -3.91 -1.06
CA PRO A 321 -0.07 -3.09 -1.95
C PRO A 321 -0.73 -2.75 -3.29
N SER A 322 -1.37 -3.72 -3.94
CA SER A 322 -2.06 -3.47 -5.22
C SER A 322 -3.25 -2.53 -5.07
N ARG A 323 -4.03 -2.69 -4.00
CA ARG A 323 -5.17 -1.81 -3.66
C ARG A 323 -4.68 -0.40 -3.31
N LEU A 324 -3.57 -0.29 -2.58
CA LEU A 324 -2.98 0.98 -2.18
C LEU A 324 -2.62 1.88 -3.36
N VAL A 325 -2.12 1.32 -4.46
CA VAL A 325 -1.81 2.13 -5.66
C VAL A 325 -3.06 2.86 -6.16
N ALA A 326 -4.21 2.20 -6.20
CA ALA A 326 -5.47 2.84 -6.59
C ALA A 326 -5.97 3.80 -5.51
N ALA A 327 -5.87 3.45 -4.23
CA ALA A 327 -6.31 4.31 -3.13
C ALA A 327 -5.52 5.64 -3.08
N ILE A 328 -4.22 5.62 -3.40
CA ILE A 328 -3.40 6.83 -3.54
C ILE A 328 -3.94 7.73 -4.66
N ILE A 329 -4.35 7.15 -5.79
CA ILE A 329 -4.92 7.93 -6.90
C ILE A 329 -6.29 8.49 -6.52
N GLU A 330 -7.16 7.72 -5.85
CA GLU A 330 -8.44 8.22 -5.35
C GLU A 330 -8.24 9.44 -4.42
N ALA A 331 -7.21 9.39 -3.56
CA ALA A 331 -6.88 10.49 -2.66
C ALA A 331 -6.07 11.63 -3.30
N SER A 332 -5.46 11.42 -4.47
CA SER A 332 -4.51 12.36 -5.07
C SER A 332 -4.57 12.38 -6.60
N HIS A 333 -5.53 13.13 -7.12
CA HIS A 333 -5.71 13.40 -8.55
C HIS A 333 -6.39 14.77 -8.76
N ASP A 334 -6.38 15.25 -10.00
CA ASP A 334 -7.16 16.40 -10.47
C ASP A 334 -7.77 16.11 -11.86
N GLU A 335 -8.32 17.13 -12.53
CA GLU A 335 -8.90 16.96 -13.86
C GLU A 335 -7.88 16.58 -14.96
N ASN A 336 -6.59 16.82 -14.73
CA ASN A 336 -5.52 16.58 -15.68
C ASN A 336 -4.87 15.19 -15.50
N GLY A 337 -4.95 14.61 -14.30
CA GLY A 337 -4.53 13.24 -14.05
C GLY A 337 -4.07 12.97 -12.63
N ILE A 338 -3.12 12.05 -12.51
CA ILE A 338 -2.62 11.58 -11.21
C ILE A 338 -1.74 12.66 -10.55
N ILE A 339 -1.69 12.70 -9.22
CA ILE A 339 -0.72 13.47 -8.45
C ILE A 339 -0.03 12.52 -7.48
N TRP A 340 1.19 12.08 -7.77
CA TRP A 340 1.87 11.14 -6.87
C TRP A 340 2.50 11.85 -5.67
N PRO A 341 2.32 11.32 -4.44
CA PRO A 341 3.23 11.60 -3.34
C PRO A 341 4.66 11.19 -3.73
N GLU A 342 5.66 12.01 -3.40
CA GLU A 342 7.04 11.82 -3.89
C GLU A 342 7.60 10.42 -3.57
N ALA A 343 7.29 9.88 -2.39
CA ALA A 343 7.79 8.59 -1.93
C ALA A 343 7.35 7.39 -2.80
N VAL A 344 6.24 7.52 -3.55
CA VAL A 344 5.66 6.44 -4.36
C VAL A 344 5.63 6.76 -5.86
N ALA A 345 6.02 7.98 -6.26
CA ALA A 345 6.05 8.39 -7.66
C ALA A 345 6.97 7.47 -8.48
N PRO A 346 6.56 7.02 -9.68
CA PRO A 346 7.37 6.06 -10.45
C PRO A 346 8.70 6.65 -10.93
N PHE A 347 8.76 7.98 -11.08
CA PHE A 347 9.95 8.78 -11.30
C PHE A 347 9.82 10.06 -10.49
N ASP A 348 10.95 10.63 -10.06
CA ASP A 348 10.98 11.88 -9.30
C ASP A 348 10.70 13.07 -10.23
N ILE A 349 11.22 13.00 -11.48
CA ILE A 349 11.25 14.11 -12.43
C ILE A 349 10.85 13.64 -13.83
N GLY A 350 9.93 14.37 -14.47
CA GLY A 350 9.66 14.34 -15.90
C GLY A 350 10.45 15.42 -16.64
N LEU A 351 11.50 15.04 -17.36
CA LEU A 351 12.28 15.96 -18.21
C LEU A 351 11.66 16.02 -19.61
N ILE A 352 11.21 17.20 -20.04
CA ILE A 352 10.46 17.39 -21.28
C ILE A 352 11.28 18.24 -22.25
N ASN A 353 11.69 17.64 -23.37
CA ASN A 353 12.26 18.39 -24.49
C ASN A 353 11.14 18.88 -25.42
N MET A 354 10.92 20.20 -25.47
CA MET A 354 9.88 20.81 -26.31
C MET A 354 10.22 20.81 -27.80
N LYS A 355 11.48 20.61 -28.18
CA LYS A 355 11.94 20.63 -29.57
C LYS A 355 13.08 19.62 -29.80
N VAL A 356 12.70 18.34 -29.81
CA VAL A 356 13.62 17.24 -30.11
C VAL A 356 14.22 17.42 -31.52
N GLY A 357 15.51 17.18 -31.65
CA GLY A 357 16.27 17.41 -32.89
C GLY A 357 16.85 18.82 -33.02
N ASP A 358 16.52 19.74 -32.09
CA ASP A 358 17.26 20.99 -31.94
C ASP A 358 18.53 20.74 -31.13
N GLY A 359 19.69 21.01 -31.72
CA GLY A 359 21.00 20.60 -31.16
C GLY A 359 21.27 21.14 -29.75
N GLU A 360 20.83 22.36 -29.43
CA GLU A 360 21.03 22.92 -28.09
C GLU A 360 19.98 22.40 -27.09
N CYS A 361 18.71 22.24 -27.48
CA CYS A 361 17.70 21.64 -26.61
C CYS A 361 18.06 20.19 -26.26
N ASP A 362 18.49 19.41 -27.25
CA ASP A 362 18.91 18.01 -27.06
C ASP A 362 20.12 17.94 -26.11
N ARG A 363 21.14 18.79 -26.33
CA ARG A 363 22.33 18.84 -25.47
C ARG A 363 21.97 19.22 -24.03
N VAL A 364 21.16 20.26 -23.82
CA VAL A 364 20.75 20.69 -22.48
C VAL A 364 19.93 19.61 -21.77
N CYS A 365 19.02 18.93 -22.47
CA CYS A 365 18.29 17.80 -21.91
C CYS A 365 19.22 16.63 -21.53
N ASP A 366 20.17 16.28 -22.38
CA ASP A 366 21.13 15.21 -22.11
C ASP A 366 22.01 15.52 -20.89
N ASP A 367 22.48 16.76 -20.78
CA ASP A 367 23.28 17.24 -19.64
C ASP A 367 22.48 17.23 -18.33
N LEU A 368 21.21 17.69 -18.37
CA LEU A 368 20.32 17.65 -17.22
C LEU A 368 19.99 16.22 -16.80
N TYR A 369 19.67 15.36 -17.76
CA TYR A 369 19.39 13.95 -17.53
C TYR A 369 20.57 13.25 -16.86
N ALA A 370 21.79 13.44 -17.38
CA ALA A 370 23.00 12.85 -16.81
C ALA A 370 23.28 13.38 -15.39
N ALA A 371 23.16 14.70 -15.18
CA ALA A 371 23.43 15.32 -13.89
C ALA A 371 22.42 14.87 -12.81
N LEU A 372 21.12 14.89 -13.12
CA LEU A 372 20.08 14.47 -12.18
C LEU A 372 20.17 12.98 -11.86
N THR A 373 20.41 12.13 -12.87
CA THR A 373 20.60 10.70 -12.66
C THR A 373 21.83 10.42 -11.79
N SER A 374 22.93 11.14 -12.01
CA SER A 374 24.16 11.01 -11.20
C SER A 374 23.95 11.46 -9.75
N ALA A 375 22.99 12.36 -9.49
CA ALA A 375 22.57 12.76 -8.16
C ALA A 375 21.56 11.79 -7.50
N GLY A 376 21.31 10.62 -8.11
CA GLY A 376 20.42 9.59 -7.58
C GLY A 376 18.93 9.84 -7.81
N LYS A 377 18.55 10.77 -8.70
CA LYS A 377 17.16 11.00 -9.08
C LYS A 377 16.67 10.02 -10.13
N ASP A 378 15.45 9.53 -9.96
CA ASP A 378 14.74 8.79 -11.00
C ASP A 378 14.16 9.78 -12.03
N VAL A 379 14.79 9.88 -13.21
CA VAL A 379 14.35 10.81 -14.27
C VAL A 379 13.67 10.06 -15.42
N LEU A 380 12.46 10.45 -15.79
CA LEU A 380 11.82 10.09 -17.06
C LEU A 380 12.02 11.23 -18.06
N TYR A 381 12.86 11.01 -19.07
CA TYR A 381 13.12 11.97 -20.13
C TYR A 381 12.21 11.70 -21.33
N ASP A 382 11.24 12.57 -21.57
CA ASP A 382 10.44 12.64 -22.79
C ASP A 382 11.25 13.23 -23.97
N ASP A 383 11.98 12.33 -24.62
CA ASP A 383 12.75 12.53 -25.85
C ASP A 383 11.95 12.16 -27.12
N THR A 384 10.63 12.03 -27.02
CA THR A 384 9.80 11.62 -28.16
C THR A 384 9.58 12.75 -29.16
N ASP A 385 9.44 12.43 -30.45
CA ASP A 385 9.09 13.41 -31.49
C ASP A 385 7.59 13.73 -31.49
N GLN A 386 7.14 14.40 -30.42
CA GLN A 386 5.77 14.86 -30.23
C GLN A 386 5.71 16.36 -29.99
N ARG A 387 4.59 16.97 -30.36
CA ARG A 387 4.34 18.40 -30.11
C ARG A 387 4.27 18.68 -28.59
N PRO A 388 4.73 19.84 -28.12
CA PRO A 388 4.76 20.18 -26.69
C PRO A 388 3.45 19.95 -25.95
N GLY A 389 2.30 20.31 -26.56
CA GLY A 389 0.99 20.09 -25.94
C GLY A 389 0.68 18.63 -25.61
N GLY A 390 1.12 17.68 -26.46
CA GLY A 390 0.96 16.25 -26.20
C GLY A 390 1.88 15.75 -25.08
N LYS A 391 3.09 16.30 -25.00
CA LYS A 391 4.04 16.01 -23.92
C LYS A 391 3.53 16.50 -22.57
N PHE A 392 3.02 17.73 -22.50
CA PHE A 392 2.44 18.29 -21.28
C PHE A 392 1.22 17.50 -20.81
N ALA A 393 0.30 17.16 -21.72
CA ALA A 393 -0.86 16.33 -21.38
C ALA A 393 -0.44 14.95 -20.85
N THR A 394 0.59 14.34 -21.43
CA THR A 394 1.13 13.06 -20.94
C THR A 394 1.76 13.22 -19.55
N ALA A 395 2.59 14.24 -19.36
CA ALA A 395 3.28 14.51 -18.10
C ALA A 395 2.30 14.80 -16.95
N ASP A 396 1.23 15.55 -17.22
CA ASP A 396 0.17 15.83 -16.24
C ASP A 396 -0.67 14.58 -15.94
N LEU A 397 -0.95 13.75 -16.95
CA LEU A 397 -1.68 12.49 -16.79
C LEU A 397 -0.96 11.49 -15.88
N ILE A 398 0.34 11.29 -16.10
CA ILE A 398 1.13 10.30 -15.34
C ILE A 398 1.57 10.78 -13.95
N GLY A 399 1.49 12.10 -13.71
CA GLY A 399 1.51 12.65 -12.36
C GLY A 399 2.85 12.73 -11.65
N LEU A 400 3.98 12.82 -12.38
CA LEU A 400 5.30 12.93 -11.76
C LEU A 400 5.41 14.21 -10.93
N PRO A 401 6.02 14.20 -9.73
CA PRO A 401 6.03 15.36 -8.82
C PRO A 401 6.61 16.64 -9.43
N TRP A 402 7.68 16.50 -10.22
CA TRP A 402 8.40 17.61 -10.84
C TRP A 402 8.45 17.44 -12.35
N GLN A 403 8.22 18.53 -13.09
CA GLN A 403 8.47 18.58 -14.53
C GLN A 403 9.55 19.62 -14.80
N VAL A 404 10.54 19.26 -15.62
CA VAL A 404 11.59 20.17 -16.10
C VAL A 404 11.40 20.35 -17.59
N ILE A 405 11.11 21.57 -18.01
CA ILE A 405 10.69 21.90 -19.36
C ILE A 405 11.81 22.66 -20.04
N VAL A 406 12.36 22.05 -21.09
CA VAL A 406 13.46 22.60 -21.89
C VAL A 406 12.90 23.00 -23.25
N GLY A 407 13.02 24.28 -23.59
CA GLY A 407 12.59 24.80 -24.89
C GLY A 407 13.53 25.86 -25.45
N PRO A 408 13.46 26.15 -26.75
CA PRO A 408 14.48 26.96 -27.44
C PRO A 408 14.69 28.36 -26.84
N ARG A 409 13.61 29.01 -26.38
CA ARG A 409 13.71 30.35 -25.77
C ARG A 409 14.44 30.34 -24.44
N GLY A 410 14.11 29.36 -23.57
CA GLY A 410 14.78 29.20 -22.28
C GLY A 410 16.25 28.83 -22.47
N VAL A 411 16.53 27.88 -23.37
CA VAL A 411 17.90 27.46 -23.69
C VAL A 411 18.75 28.63 -24.19
N ALA A 412 18.21 29.48 -25.07
CA ALA A 412 18.91 30.68 -25.53
C ALA A 412 19.21 31.70 -24.41
N ALA A 413 18.40 31.70 -23.35
CA ALA A 413 18.61 32.51 -22.14
C ALA A 413 19.44 31.79 -21.05
N GLY A 414 19.82 30.53 -21.24
CA GLY A 414 20.50 29.72 -20.22
C GLY A 414 19.59 29.23 -19.09
N GLU A 415 18.28 29.16 -19.33
CA GLU A 415 17.22 28.90 -18.35
C GLU A 415 16.35 27.69 -18.72
N VAL A 416 15.67 27.13 -17.73
CA VAL A 416 14.63 26.11 -17.88
C VAL A 416 13.44 26.43 -16.97
N GLU A 417 12.27 25.94 -17.33
CA GLU A 417 11.08 26.05 -16.49
C GLU A 417 10.90 24.78 -15.65
N ILE A 418 10.64 24.94 -14.35
CA ILE A 418 10.26 23.86 -13.44
C ILE A 418 8.80 24.02 -13.07
N LYS A 419 8.02 22.94 -13.14
CA LYS A 419 6.64 22.88 -12.66
C LYS A 419 6.52 21.87 -11.53
N ASN A 420 5.86 22.26 -10.44
CA ASN A 420 5.39 21.31 -9.42
C ASN A 420 4.02 20.76 -9.83
N ARG A 421 3.87 19.44 -9.92
CA ARG A 421 2.62 18.81 -10.37
C ARG A 421 1.46 19.01 -9.40
N LYS A 422 1.72 19.09 -8.10
CA LYS A 422 0.69 19.22 -7.06
C LYS A 422 0.17 20.66 -6.96
N SER A 423 1.04 21.67 -6.89
CA SER A 423 0.61 23.08 -6.78
C SER A 423 0.30 23.72 -8.14
N GLY A 424 0.84 23.18 -9.23
CA GLY A 424 0.76 23.78 -10.56
C GLY A 424 1.68 24.99 -10.75
N GLU A 425 2.40 25.40 -9.71
CA GLU A 425 3.34 26.52 -9.74
C GLU A 425 4.48 26.25 -10.72
N ARG A 426 4.89 27.31 -11.41
CA ARG A 426 5.96 27.31 -12.41
C ARG A 426 6.99 28.35 -12.05
N GLU A 427 8.26 27.97 -12.17
CA GLU A 427 9.39 28.87 -11.97
C GLU A 427 10.37 28.71 -13.14
N THR A 428 10.80 29.84 -13.72
CA THR A 428 11.88 29.86 -14.71
C THR A 428 13.17 30.16 -13.96
N LEU A 429 14.15 29.27 -14.09
CA LEU A 429 15.42 29.36 -13.37
C LEU A 429 16.61 29.18 -14.33
N PRO A 430 17.75 29.85 -14.07
CA PRO A 430 19.02 29.48 -14.67
C PRO A 430 19.29 27.98 -14.49
N ILE A 431 19.85 27.31 -15.50
CA ILE A 431 20.07 25.85 -15.47
C ILE A 431 20.84 25.39 -14.23
N ALA A 432 21.82 26.19 -13.78
CA ALA A 432 22.59 25.90 -12.57
C ALA A 432 21.75 25.95 -11.28
N GLU A 433 20.79 26.87 -11.20
CA GLU A 433 19.87 26.99 -10.06
C GLU A 433 18.79 25.92 -10.09
N ALA A 434 18.27 25.61 -11.29
CA ALA A 434 17.34 24.50 -11.49
C ALA A 434 17.91 23.17 -10.99
N LYS A 435 19.19 22.90 -11.25
CA LYS A 435 19.91 21.72 -10.74
C LYS A 435 19.92 21.68 -9.20
N LYS A 436 20.24 22.80 -8.54
CA LYS A 436 20.21 22.90 -7.07
C LYS A 436 18.81 22.70 -6.50
N ARG A 437 17.81 23.33 -7.13
CA ARG A 437 16.40 23.25 -6.75
C ARG A 437 15.86 21.81 -6.76
N LEU A 438 16.37 20.98 -7.67
CA LEU A 438 16.02 19.57 -7.84
C LEU A 438 16.91 18.62 -7.01
N GLY A 439 17.73 19.15 -6.11
CA GLY A 439 18.50 18.35 -5.15
C GLY A 439 19.82 17.80 -5.68
N ILE A 440 20.41 18.41 -6.71
CA ILE A 440 21.83 18.18 -7.03
C ILE A 440 22.66 18.97 -6.01
N ALA A 441 23.40 18.28 -5.14
CA ALA A 441 24.35 18.92 -4.22
C ALA A 441 25.45 19.65 -5.02
N ALA A 442 25.90 20.79 -4.49
CA ALA A 442 26.89 21.66 -5.13
C ALA A 442 28.26 21.00 -5.32
#